data_AF-A0A3D2WH63-F1
#
_entry.id   AF-A0A3D2WH63-F1
#
_cell.length_a   1.000
_cell.length_b   1.000
_cell.length_c   1.000
_cell.angle_alpha   90.00
_cell.angle_beta   90.00
_cell.angle_gamma   90.00
#
_symmetry.space_group_name_H-M   'P 1'
#
loop_
_entity.id
_entity.type
_entity.pdbx_description
1 polymer ?
#
loop_
_entity_poly.entity_id
_entity_poly.type
_entity_poly.pdbx_seq_one_letter_code
_entity_poly.pdbx_strand_id
1 'polypeptide(L)'
;WNGGIGTYVKSSSEENLRVGDKANDLTRVNGNQLRCRVFGEGGNLGCTQLGRIEAAKTGVKLNTDFIDNAGGVDCSDHEVNIKILLAALMQEGRLDEDSRNTLLESMTDEVSGLVLSNNANQVRALGLAEHESAKRLEEYRRLIHRLEAGSLDRALEFLPDEEELQERGLAGHGLTRPELAVLLCYSKAELKEALAQSSLTESQYALNEAYTAFPESLVNKYEADIRSHRLIKQIAATQMSNSLIHRVGVTAVQRMIDGGANIEQTLASYLAVKNILKTDELWAEIDNSKQLTHELQVKMFFAVQGLLRRSMRLILRQSHGNIDIEGNIKRYEAGVNFFFSNIGSLLQDEEKESWQSIVDEYVAGGVEESLAKRVAACNFGLAAFDIIDAHYAIENGELSDTSELYFVVRSILGCQW
;
A
#
# COMPACT_ATOMS: atom_id res chain seq x y z
N TRP A 1 -12.28 -8.14 -21.61
CA TRP A 1 -12.97 -7.11 -20.83
C TRP A 1 -14.44 -7.44 -20.80
N ASN A 2 -15.03 -7.57 -19.61
CA ASN A 2 -16.46 -7.80 -19.44
C ASN A 2 -17.10 -6.50 -18.92
N GLY A 3 -17.78 -5.77 -19.80
CA GLY A 3 -18.57 -4.59 -19.44
C GLY A 3 -20.08 -4.85 -19.42
N GLY A 4 -20.50 -6.10 -19.56
CA GLY A 4 -21.92 -6.47 -19.60
C GLY A 4 -22.50 -6.62 -18.20
N ILE A 5 -23.82 -6.42 -18.09
CA ILE A 5 -24.57 -6.74 -16.88
C ILE A 5 -24.88 -8.24 -16.89
N GLY A 6 -24.46 -8.95 -15.85
CA GLY A 6 -24.76 -10.37 -15.64
C GLY A 6 -23.52 -11.24 -15.44
N THR A 7 -23.75 -12.49 -15.06
CA THR A 7 -22.71 -13.45 -14.67
C THR A 7 -22.45 -14.46 -15.77
N TYR A 8 -21.34 -14.27 -16.47
CA TYR A 8 -20.93 -15.05 -17.65
C TYR A 8 -19.90 -16.14 -17.33
N VAL A 9 -19.29 -16.09 -16.16
CA VAL A 9 -18.29 -17.07 -15.73
C VAL A 9 -18.65 -17.58 -14.34
N LYS A 10 -18.65 -18.90 -14.15
CA LYS A 10 -18.80 -19.58 -12.85
C LYS A 10 -17.72 -20.61 -12.62
N SER A 11 -17.62 -21.20 -11.44
CA SER A 11 -16.83 -22.41 -11.24
C SER A 11 -17.48 -23.63 -11.89
N SER A 12 -16.68 -24.62 -12.30
CA SER A 12 -17.19 -25.93 -12.70
C SER A 12 -17.93 -26.66 -11.56
N SER A 13 -17.67 -26.31 -10.30
CA SER A 13 -18.38 -26.82 -9.12
C SER A 13 -19.75 -26.18 -8.86
N GLU A 14 -20.09 -25.09 -9.56
CA GLU A 14 -21.36 -24.39 -9.38
C GLU A 14 -22.39 -24.82 -10.42
N GLU A 15 -23.65 -24.93 -10.02
CA GLU A 15 -24.77 -25.15 -10.93
C GLU A 15 -25.30 -23.81 -11.46
N ASN A 16 -25.64 -23.73 -12.75
CA ASN A 16 -26.20 -22.51 -13.35
C ASN A 16 -27.41 -21.95 -12.57
N LEU A 17 -28.27 -22.84 -12.08
CA LEU A 17 -29.48 -22.46 -11.33
C LEU A 17 -29.16 -21.68 -10.04
N ARG A 18 -27.98 -21.90 -9.44
CA ARG A 18 -27.58 -21.27 -8.17
C ARG A 18 -26.92 -19.91 -8.35
N VAL A 19 -26.47 -19.56 -9.57
CA VAL A 19 -25.83 -18.28 -9.88
C VAL A 19 -26.83 -17.11 -9.86
N GLY A 20 -28.12 -17.39 -10.08
CA GLY A 20 -29.19 -16.38 -9.98
C GLY A 20 -29.40 -15.51 -11.23
N ASP A 21 -28.61 -15.72 -12.29
CA ASP A 21 -28.72 -15.00 -13.56
C ASP A 21 -29.14 -15.90 -14.72
N LYS A 22 -30.45 -16.18 -14.82
CA LYS A 22 -30.99 -17.09 -15.84
C LYS A 22 -30.81 -16.59 -17.27
N ALA A 23 -30.75 -15.27 -17.47
CA ALA A 23 -30.67 -14.68 -18.80
C ALA A 23 -29.37 -15.07 -19.52
N ASN A 24 -28.29 -15.29 -18.76
CA ASN A 24 -26.98 -15.65 -19.27
C ASN A 24 -26.63 -17.14 -19.14
N ASP A 25 -27.57 -18.01 -18.73
CA ASP A 25 -27.30 -19.44 -18.53
C ASP A 25 -26.77 -20.15 -19.80
N LEU A 26 -27.27 -19.78 -20.98
CA LEU A 26 -26.87 -20.38 -22.26
C LEU A 26 -25.48 -19.93 -22.75
N THR A 27 -24.98 -18.81 -22.24
CA THR A 27 -23.69 -18.23 -22.63
C THR A 27 -22.64 -18.36 -21.53
N ARG A 28 -23.03 -18.85 -20.34
CA ARG A 28 -22.14 -19.01 -19.20
C ARG A 28 -21.13 -20.12 -19.43
N VAL A 29 -19.87 -19.83 -19.11
CA VAL A 29 -18.75 -20.78 -19.15
C VAL A 29 -18.18 -21.00 -17.74
N ASN A 30 -17.37 -22.04 -17.59
CA ASN A 30 -16.60 -22.25 -16.37
C ASN A 30 -15.29 -21.43 -16.39
N GLY A 31 -14.76 -21.08 -15.23
CA GLY A 31 -13.49 -20.37 -15.08
C GLY A 31 -12.33 -21.10 -15.75
N ASN A 32 -12.30 -22.43 -15.63
CA ASN A 32 -11.30 -23.29 -16.30
C ASN A 32 -11.46 -23.40 -17.83
N GLN A 33 -12.54 -22.83 -18.40
CA GLN A 33 -12.76 -22.77 -19.84
C GLN A 33 -12.32 -21.43 -20.45
N LEU A 34 -11.90 -20.46 -19.63
CA LEU A 34 -11.39 -19.18 -20.12
C LEU A 34 -10.08 -19.40 -20.90
N ARG A 35 -10.00 -18.78 -22.08
CA ARG A 35 -8.85 -18.88 -23.00
C ARG A 35 -8.10 -17.56 -23.14
N CYS A 36 -8.33 -16.61 -22.23
CA CYS A 36 -7.64 -15.32 -22.21
C CYS A 36 -6.48 -15.34 -21.20
N ARG A 37 -5.50 -14.46 -21.40
CA ARG A 37 -4.42 -14.25 -20.42
C ARG A 37 -4.86 -13.36 -19.27
N VAL A 38 -5.70 -12.36 -19.57
CA VAL A 38 -6.22 -11.37 -18.63
C VAL A 38 -7.73 -11.28 -18.78
N PHE A 39 -8.45 -11.26 -17.67
CA PHE A 39 -9.88 -11.00 -17.60
C PHE A 39 -10.11 -9.82 -16.65
N GLY A 40 -10.83 -8.81 -17.13
CA GLY A 40 -11.16 -7.61 -16.33
C GLY A 40 -12.66 -7.36 -16.34
N GLU A 41 -13.22 -7.06 -15.18
CA GLU A 41 -14.65 -6.85 -14.94
C GLU A 41 -14.99 -5.37 -14.82
N GLY A 42 -15.43 -4.76 -15.92
CA GLY A 42 -15.95 -3.40 -15.92
C GLY A 42 -17.39 -3.30 -15.41
N GLY A 43 -18.17 -4.38 -15.52
CA GLY A 43 -19.50 -4.50 -14.92
C GLY A 43 -19.46 -5.17 -13.54
N ASN A 44 -20.58 -5.13 -12.80
CA ASN A 44 -20.72 -5.87 -11.55
C ASN A 44 -21.08 -7.34 -11.81
N LEU A 45 -20.51 -8.24 -11.02
CA LEU A 45 -20.81 -9.68 -10.98
C LEU A 45 -20.66 -10.39 -12.33
N GLY A 46 -19.67 -9.97 -13.12
CA GLY A 46 -19.31 -10.60 -14.40
C GLY A 46 -18.89 -12.06 -14.26
N CYS A 47 -18.29 -12.39 -13.12
CA CYS A 47 -17.83 -13.70 -12.71
C CYS A 47 -18.26 -13.98 -11.27
N THR A 48 -18.72 -15.18 -10.96
CA THR A 48 -18.87 -15.61 -9.55
C THR A 48 -17.51 -15.63 -8.86
N GLN A 49 -17.45 -15.49 -7.54
CA GLN A 49 -16.17 -15.57 -6.82
C GLN A 49 -15.43 -16.90 -7.03
N LEU A 50 -16.12 -18.04 -6.95
CA LEU A 50 -15.51 -19.35 -7.21
C LEU A 50 -15.03 -19.49 -8.65
N GLY A 51 -15.77 -18.97 -9.63
CA GLY A 51 -15.33 -18.87 -11.02
C GLY A 51 -14.05 -18.05 -11.19
N ARG A 52 -13.88 -16.96 -10.42
CA ARG A 52 -12.64 -16.17 -10.44
C ARG A 52 -11.47 -16.98 -9.91
N ILE A 53 -11.67 -17.67 -8.79
CA ILE A 53 -10.66 -18.52 -8.16
C ILE A 53 -10.26 -19.67 -9.11
N GLU A 54 -11.22 -20.32 -9.76
CA GLU A 54 -10.96 -21.39 -10.74
C GLU A 54 -10.14 -20.87 -11.94
N ALA A 55 -10.53 -19.72 -12.52
CA ALA A 55 -9.78 -19.10 -13.60
C ALA A 55 -8.36 -18.72 -13.17
N ALA A 56 -8.19 -18.15 -11.97
CA ALA A 56 -6.89 -17.80 -11.42
C ALA A 56 -5.97 -19.03 -11.26
N LYS A 57 -6.52 -20.16 -10.79
CA LYS A 57 -5.81 -21.43 -10.67
C LYS A 57 -5.34 -21.99 -12.04
N THR A 58 -6.01 -21.63 -13.14
CA THR A 58 -5.56 -21.96 -14.51
C THR A 58 -4.57 -20.97 -15.12
N GLY A 59 -4.15 -19.94 -14.38
CA GLY A 59 -3.18 -18.95 -14.82
C GLY A 59 -3.77 -17.71 -15.51
N VAL A 60 -5.10 -17.57 -15.54
CA VAL A 60 -5.74 -16.32 -15.98
C VAL A 60 -5.46 -15.23 -14.93
N LYS A 61 -5.06 -14.04 -15.37
CA LYS A 61 -4.88 -12.88 -14.50
C LYS A 61 -6.17 -12.10 -14.40
N LEU A 62 -6.70 -11.97 -13.19
CA LEU A 62 -7.94 -11.26 -12.91
C LEU A 62 -8.00 -10.80 -11.45
N ASN A 63 -8.68 -9.69 -11.23
CA ASN A 63 -9.09 -9.25 -9.89
C ASN A 63 -10.55 -9.67 -9.65
N THR A 64 -11.23 -8.94 -8.77
CA THR A 64 -12.69 -8.91 -8.64
C THR A 64 -13.24 -7.64 -9.30
N ASP A 65 -14.54 -7.63 -9.56
CA ASP A 65 -15.27 -6.47 -10.07
C ASP A 65 -15.07 -5.20 -9.23
N PHE A 66 -15.17 -5.30 -7.90
CA PHE A 66 -14.96 -4.18 -6.99
C PHE A 66 -13.52 -3.62 -6.96
N ILE A 67 -12.59 -4.26 -7.67
CA ILE A 67 -11.26 -3.70 -7.96
C ILE A 67 -11.23 -3.09 -9.37
N ASP A 68 -11.75 -3.81 -10.36
CA ASP A 68 -11.64 -3.43 -11.78
C ASP A 68 -12.57 -2.28 -12.17
N ASN A 69 -13.72 -2.11 -11.50
CA ASN A 69 -14.72 -1.07 -11.78
C ASN A 69 -14.79 0.05 -10.73
N ALA A 70 -13.82 0.09 -9.79
CA ALA A 70 -13.83 1.00 -8.65
C ALA A 70 -13.70 2.49 -9.02
N GLY A 71 -13.23 2.83 -10.23
CA GLY A 71 -13.00 4.22 -10.65
C GLY A 71 -14.24 5.12 -10.58
N GLY A 72 -15.44 4.58 -10.81
CA GLY A 72 -16.68 5.36 -10.69
C GLY A 72 -17.02 5.74 -9.25
N VAL A 73 -16.84 4.80 -8.31
CA VAL A 73 -17.04 5.04 -6.88
C VAL A 73 -15.99 6.01 -6.35
N ASP A 74 -14.73 5.81 -6.73
CA ASP A 74 -13.60 6.65 -6.34
C ASP A 74 -13.78 8.11 -6.82
N CYS A 75 -14.21 8.30 -8.06
CA CYS A 75 -14.54 9.63 -8.59
C CYS A 75 -15.65 10.31 -7.76
N SER A 76 -16.69 9.55 -7.39
CA SER A 76 -17.78 10.06 -6.57
C SER A 76 -17.32 10.48 -5.17
N ASP A 77 -16.42 9.71 -4.55
CA ASP A 77 -15.84 10.05 -3.25
C ASP A 77 -15.09 11.40 -3.30
N HIS A 78 -14.27 11.62 -4.33
CA HIS A 78 -13.60 12.91 -4.54
C HIS A 78 -14.62 14.05 -4.77
N GLU A 79 -15.59 13.83 -5.65
CA GLU A 79 -16.61 14.83 -5.99
C GLU A 79 -17.42 15.27 -4.76
N VAL A 80 -17.85 14.32 -3.92
CA VAL A 80 -18.61 14.60 -2.70
C VAL A 80 -17.80 15.43 -1.72
N ASN A 81 -16.54 15.07 -1.48
CA ASN A 81 -15.65 15.80 -0.57
C ASN A 81 -15.41 17.24 -1.07
N ILE A 82 -15.16 17.41 -2.36
CA ILE A 82 -14.98 18.74 -2.97
C ILE A 82 -16.28 19.55 -2.82
N LYS A 83 -17.45 18.97 -3.13
CA LYS A 83 -18.73 19.68 -3.02
C LYS A 83 -19.05 20.13 -1.60
N ILE A 84 -18.73 19.33 -0.59
CA ILE A 84 -18.92 19.71 0.82
C ILE A 84 -18.05 20.91 1.17
N LEU A 85 -16.77 20.92 0.75
CA LEU A 85 -15.89 22.08 0.92
C LEU A 85 -16.46 23.33 0.25
N LEU A 86 -16.80 23.24 -1.04
CA LEU A 86 -17.28 24.39 -1.80
C LEU A 86 -18.62 24.90 -1.28
N ALA A 87 -19.50 24.02 -0.79
CA ALA A 87 -20.76 24.42 -0.16
C ALA A 87 -20.55 25.28 1.08
N ALA A 88 -19.54 24.98 1.91
CA ALA A 88 -19.20 25.82 3.07
C ALA A 88 -18.72 27.22 2.62
N LEU A 89 -17.86 27.30 1.61
CA LEU A 89 -17.39 28.58 1.04
C LEU A 89 -18.53 29.42 0.46
N MET A 90 -19.51 28.77 -0.19
CA MET A 90 -20.70 29.45 -0.71
C MET A 90 -21.58 30.00 0.43
N GLN A 91 -21.75 29.25 1.52
CA GLN A 91 -22.50 29.71 2.69
C GLN A 91 -21.85 30.92 3.36
N GLU A 92 -20.53 31.02 3.33
CA GLU A 92 -19.76 32.18 3.81
C GLU A 92 -19.75 33.36 2.82
N GLY A 93 -20.35 33.21 1.64
CA GLY A 93 -20.35 34.24 0.59
C GLY A 93 -19.00 34.45 -0.10
N ARG A 94 -18.05 33.52 0.07
CA ARG A 94 -16.70 33.58 -0.52
C ARG A 94 -16.63 32.98 -1.93
N LEU A 95 -17.69 32.30 -2.37
CA LEU A 95 -17.80 31.67 -3.67
C LEU A 95 -19.25 31.74 -4.16
N ASP A 96 -19.48 32.25 -5.36
CA ASP A 96 -20.78 32.19 -6.03
C ASP A 96 -20.95 30.91 -6.87
N GLU A 97 -22.16 30.67 -7.37
CA GLU A 97 -22.50 29.45 -8.10
C GLU A 97 -21.75 29.31 -9.44
N ASP A 98 -21.58 30.39 -10.19
CA ASP A 98 -20.91 30.38 -11.49
C ASP A 98 -19.40 30.10 -11.32
N SER A 99 -18.79 30.74 -10.31
CA SER A 99 -17.41 30.52 -9.91
C SER A 99 -17.20 29.08 -9.40
N ARG A 100 -18.16 28.53 -8.64
CA ARG A 100 -18.14 27.13 -8.19
C ARG A 100 -18.15 26.17 -9.37
N ASN A 101 -19.06 26.37 -10.32
CA ASN A 101 -19.19 25.49 -11.49
C ASN A 101 -17.91 25.54 -12.35
N THR A 102 -17.38 26.74 -12.59
CA THR A 102 -16.11 26.92 -13.31
C THR A 102 -14.95 26.22 -12.60
N LEU A 103 -14.88 26.33 -11.27
CA LEU A 103 -13.85 25.65 -10.47
C LEU A 103 -13.96 24.13 -10.58
N LEU A 104 -15.17 23.56 -10.44
CA LEU A 104 -15.40 22.11 -10.60
C LEU A 104 -14.95 21.61 -11.97
N GLU A 105 -15.32 22.31 -13.04
CA GLU A 105 -14.91 21.95 -14.40
C GLU A 105 -13.40 21.97 -14.56
N SER A 106 -12.74 23.00 -14.02
CA SER A 106 -11.28 23.15 -14.12
C SER A 106 -10.47 22.04 -13.44
N MET A 107 -11.05 21.33 -12.47
CA MET A 107 -10.37 20.25 -11.71
C MET A 107 -10.49 18.86 -12.37
N THR A 108 -11.14 18.73 -13.53
CA THR A 108 -11.43 17.43 -14.17
C THR A 108 -10.19 16.55 -14.33
N ASP A 109 -9.08 17.11 -14.83
CA ASP A 109 -7.85 16.34 -15.06
C ASP A 109 -7.15 15.96 -13.75
N GLU A 110 -7.15 16.84 -12.75
CA GLU A 110 -6.57 16.56 -11.43
C GLU A 110 -7.34 15.44 -10.72
N VAL A 111 -8.68 15.51 -10.70
CA VAL A 111 -9.53 14.45 -10.11
C VAL A 111 -9.33 13.13 -10.86
N SER A 112 -9.25 13.16 -12.20
CA SER A 112 -8.96 11.97 -12.99
C SER A 112 -7.60 11.36 -12.63
N GLY A 113 -6.58 12.21 -12.41
CA GLY A 113 -5.26 11.78 -11.95
C GLY A 113 -5.30 11.11 -10.57
N LEU A 114 -6.04 11.67 -9.62
CA LEU A 114 -6.23 11.08 -8.28
C LEU A 114 -6.88 9.70 -8.35
N VAL A 115 -7.98 9.59 -9.12
CA VAL A 115 -8.70 8.32 -9.32
C VAL A 115 -7.78 7.27 -9.96
N LEU A 116 -7.09 7.61 -11.05
CA LEU A 116 -6.19 6.69 -11.73
C LEU A 116 -5.04 6.22 -10.83
N SER A 117 -4.46 7.14 -10.06
CA SER A 117 -3.37 6.84 -9.11
C SER A 117 -3.85 5.91 -8.00
N ASN A 118 -4.99 6.19 -7.37
CA ASN A 118 -5.54 5.39 -6.29
C ASN A 118 -5.86 3.94 -6.75
N ASN A 119 -6.48 3.80 -7.92
CA ASN A 119 -6.79 2.49 -8.52
C ASN A 119 -5.51 1.73 -8.93
N ALA A 120 -4.53 2.41 -9.53
CA ALA A 120 -3.25 1.79 -9.87
C ALA A 120 -2.51 1.28 -8.63
N ASN A 121 -2.49 2.06 -7.54
CA ASN A 121 -1.88 1.68 -6.27
C ASN A 121 -2.55 0.44 -5.67
N GLN A 122 -3.88 0.34 -5.75
CA GLN A 122 -4.62 -0.83 -5.28
C GLN A 122 -4.28 -2.10 -6.08
N VAL A 123 -4.27 -2.01 -7.40
CA VAL A 123 -3.92 -3.12 -8.28
C VAL A 123 -2.47 -3.55 -8.09
N ARG A 124 -1.55 -2.60 -7.86
CA ARG A 124 -0.15 -2.89 -7.54
C ARG A 124 -0.02 -3.63 -6.22
N ALA A 125 -0.69 -3.17 -5.16
CA ALA A 125 -0.68 -3.82 -3.86
C ALA A 125 -1.12 -5.29 -3.96
N LEU A 126 -2.14 -5.58 -4.78
CA LEU A 126 -2.57 -6.95 -5.08
C LEU A 126 -1.52 -7.75 -5.85
N GLY A 127 -0.81 -7.14 -6.81
CA GLY A 127 0.28 -7.79 -7.53
C GLY A 127 1.44 -8.18 -6.62
N LEU A 128 1.86 -7.27 -5.73
CA LEU A 128 2.89 -7.56 -4.73
C LEU A 128 2.43 -8.64 -3.75
N ALA A 129 1.17 -8.58 -3.30
CA ALA A 129 0.57 -9.56 -2.41
C ALA A 129 0.51 -10.96 -3.05
N GLU A 130 0.13 -11.07 -4.33
CA GLU A 130 0.09 -12.32 -5.11
C GLU A 130 1.50 -12.95 -5.18
N HIS A 131 2.52 -12.14 -5.46
CA HIS A 131 3.90 -12.61 -5.62
C HIS A 131 4.50 -13.18 -4.32
N GLU A 132 4.17 -12.61 -3.15
CA GLU A 132 4.61 -13.15 -1.85
C GLU A 132 3.61 -14.11 -1.21
N SER A 133 2.44 -14.37 -1.81
CA SER A 133 1.33 -15.05 -1.15
C SER A 133 1.70 -16.44 -0.60
N ALA A 134 2.36 -17.26 -1.42
CA ALA A 134 2.80 -18.59 -0.99
C ALA A 134 3.82 -18.53 0.15
N LYS A 135 4.81 -17.62 0.06
CA LYS A 135 5.84 -17.43 1.09
C LYS A 135 5.27 -16.91 2.41
N ARG A 136 4.13 -16.21 2.36
CA ARG A 136 3.49 -15.55 3.50
C ARG A 136 2.14 -16.17 3.87
N LEU A 137 1.86 -17.40 3.43
CA LEU A 137 0.53 -18.00 3.63
C LEU A 137 0.12 -18.03 5.10
N GLU A 138 1.06 -18.29 6.00
CA GLU A 138 0.83 -18.24 7.46
C GLU A 138 0.42 -16.86 7.98
N GLU A 139 0.93 -15.76 7.39
CA GLU A 139 0.51 -14.40 7.74
C GLU A 139 -0.93 -14.16 7.29
N TYR A 140 -1.29 -14.62 6.09
CA TYR A 140 -2.67 -14.53 5.57
C TYR A 140 -3.64 -15.40 6.37
N ARG A 141 -3.22 -16.59 6.79
CA ARG A 141 -4.01 -17.48 7.65
C ARG A 141 -4.38 -16.78 8.97
N ARG A 142 -3.39 -16.19 9.65
CA ARG A 142 -3.64 -15.41 10.88
C ARG A 142 -4.52 -14.18 10.62
N LEU A 143 -4.33 -13.50 9.50
CA LEU A 143 -5.16 -12.37 9.10
C LEU A 143 -6.63 -12.79 8.91
N ILE A 144 -6.89 -13.90 8.20
CA ILE A 144 -8.24 -14.45 8.01
C ILE A 144 -8.88 -14.72 9.37
N HIS A 145 -8.23 -15.50 10.23
CA HIS A 145 -8.74 -15.83 11.57
C HIS A 145 -9.06 -14.58 12.39
N ARG A 146 -8.22 -13.54 12.32
CA ARG A 146 -8.44 -12.29 13.05
C ARG A 146 -9.62 -11.49 12.49
N LEU A 147 -9.75 -11.41 11.17
CA LEU A 147 -10.87 -10.71 10.52
C LEU A 147 -12.20 -11.46 10.73
N GLU A 148 -12.17 -12.80 10.83
CA GLU A 148 -13.33 -13.64 11.16
C GLU A 148 -13.86 -13.39 12.58
N ALA A 149 -13.01 -12.96 13.51
CA ALA A 149 -13.47 -12.50 14.82
C ALA A 149 -14.21 -11.13 14.76
N GLY A 150 -14.13 -10.45 13.62
CA GLY A 150 -14.79 -9.18 13.33
C GLY A 150 -15.92 -9.34 12.31
N SER A 151 -15.78 -8.69 11.16
CA SER A 151 -16.84 -8.58 10.14
C SER A 151 -16.74 -9.60 9.00
N LEU A 152 -15.64 -10.36 8.90
CA LEU A 152 -15.45 -11.31 7.80
C LEU A 152 -16.24 -12.60 8.03
N ASP A 153 -17.13 -12.92 7.10
CA ASP A 153 -17.68 -14.28 6.96
C ASP A 153 -16.93 -15.00 5.82
N ARG A 154 -16.02 -15.88 6.21
CA ARG A 154 -15.14 -16.61 5.28
C ARG A 154 -15.91 -17.47 4.28
N ALA A 155 -17.02 -18.07 4.71
CA ALA A 155 -17.83 -18.93 3.85
C ALA A 155 -18.62 -18.09 2.83
N LEU A 156 -19.14 -16.94 3.26
CA LEU A 156 -19.84 -16.00 2.39
C LEU A 156 -18.91 -15.42 1.31
N GLU A 157 -17.65 -15.20 1.65
CA GLU A 157 -16.63 -14.66 0.74
C GLU A 157 -15.89 -15.73 -0.08
N PHE A 158 -16.24 -17.01 0.09
CA PHE A 158 -15.61 -18.14 -0.59
C PHE A 158 -14.09 -18.19 -0.41
N LEU A 159 -13.62 -17.81 0.78
CA LEU A 159 -12.22 -17.96 1.17
C LEU A 159 -11.96 -19.43 1.56
N PRO A 160 -10.78 -19.99 1.24
CA PRO A 160 -10.45 -21.40 1.49
C PRO A 160 -10.51 -21.67 2.98
N ASP A 161 -10.97 -22.84 3.44
CA ASP A 161 -10.99 -23.21 4.86
C ASP A 161 -9.59 -23.59 5.40
N GLU A 162 -9.52 -24.02 6.67
CA GLU A 162 -8.25 -24.32 7.33
C GLU A 162 -7.55 -25.55 6.73
N GLU A 163 -8.32 -26.54 6.29
CA GLU A 163 -7.80 -27.74 5.64
C GLU A 163 -7.25 -27.38 4.25
N GLU A 164 -8.01 -26.62 3.45
CA GLU A 164 -7.57 -26.17 2.13
C GLU A 164 -6.33 -25.26 2.21
N LEU A 165 -6.25 -24.36 3.20
CA LEU A 165 -5.05 -23.54 3.41
C LEU A 165 -3.81 -24.39 3.71
N GLN A 166 -3.93 -25.43 4.54
CA GLN A 166 -2.83 -26.32 4.87
C GLN A 166 -2.38 -27.13 3.64
N GLU A 167 -3.33 -27.69 2.89
CA GLU A 167 -3.05 -28.42 1.65
C GLU A 167 -2.32 -27.52 0.62
N ARG A 168 -2.82 -26.30 0.41
CA ARG A 168 -2.17 -25.31 -0.48
C ARG A 168 -0.75 -24.99 -0.01
N GLY A 169 -0.55 -24.80 1.29
CA GLY A 169 0.76 -24.54 1.88
C GLY A 169 1.77 -25.67 1.63
N LEU A 170 1.35 -26.92 1.83
CA LEU A 170 2.17 -28.11 1.54
C LEU A 170 2.52 -28.23 0.05
N ALA A 171 1.63 -27.77 -0.84
CA ALA A 171 1.85 -27.73 -2.28
C ALA A 171 2.65 -26.50 -2.75
N GLY A 172 3.05 -25.59 -1.85
CA GLY A 172 3.76 -24.36 -2.21
C GLY A 172 2.88 -23.31 -2.90
N HIS A 173 1.56 -23.41 -2.75
CA HIS A 173 0.59 -22.47 -3.29
C HIS A 173 0.08 -21.49 -2.23
N GLY A 174 -0.17 -20.25 -2.64
CA GLY A 174 -0.76 -19.20 -1.79
C GLY A 174 -2.25 -19.01 -2.03
N LEU A 175 -2.75 -17.86 -1.57
CA LEU A 175 -4.03 -17.33 -2.00
C LEU A 175 -3.95 -16.81 -3.44
N THR A 176 -5.05 -16.97 -4.16
CA THR A 176 -5.26 -16.39 -5.48
C THR A 176 -5.52 -14.88 -5.37
N ARG A 177 -5.32 -14.16 -6.47
CA ARG A 177 -5.52 -12.71 -6.52
C ARG A 177 -6.96 -12.27 -6.16
N PRO A 178 -8.04 -12.96 -6.56
CA PRO A 178 -9.39 -12.65 -6.09
C PRO A 178 -9.60 -12.84 -4.58
N GLU A 179 -8.99 -13.86 -3.97
CA GLU A 179 -9.03 -14.08 -2.52
C GLU A 179 -8.25 -12.96 -1.78
N LEU A 180 -7.10 -12.53 -2.33
CA LEU A 180 -6.34 -11.39 -1.81
C LEU A 180 -7.09 -10.06 -1.93
N ALA A 181 -7.90 -9.88 -2.98
CA ALA A 181 -8.74 -8.70 -3.16
C ALA A 181 -9.80 -8.58 -2.06
N VAL A 182 -10.43 -9.68 -1.67
CA VAL A 182 -11.33 -9.74 -0.51
C VAL A 182 -10.60 -9.29 0.74
N LEU A 183 -9.46 -9.91 1.06
CA LEU A 183 -8.71 -9.57 2.28
C LEU A 183 -8.23 -8.11 2.29
N LEU A 184 -7.84 -7.56 1.14
CA LEU A 184 -7.49 -6.15 1.01
C LEU A 184 -8.67 -5.25 1.40
N CYS A 185 -9.87 -5.55 0.92
CA CYS A 185 -11.08 -4.77 1.22
C CYS A 185 -11.44 -4.85 2.71
N TYR A 186 -11.46 -6.04 3.31
CA TYR A 186 -11.75 -6.21 4.74
C TYR A 186 -10.70 -5.53 5.63
N SER A 187 -9.41 -5.65 5.31
CA SER A 187 -8.34 -4.94 6.02
C SER A 187 -8.51 -3.42 5.94
N LYS A 188 -8.91 -2.87 4.78
CA LYS A 188 -9.20 -1.43 4.65
C LYS A 188 -10.43 -1.00 5.46
N ALA A 189 -11.48 -1.80 5.46
CA ALA A 189 -12.70 -1.51 6.20
C ALA A 189 -12.44 -1.47 7.72
N GLU A 190 -11.72 -2.46 8.23
CA GLU A 190 -11.31 -2.53 9.64
C GLU A 190 -10.49 -1.30 10.05
N LEU A 191 -9.50 -0.91 9.23
CA LEU A 191 -8.68 0.27 9.51
C LEU A 191 -9.51 1.56 9.56
N LYS A 192 -10.45 1.72 8.62
CA LYS A 192 -11.35 2.89 8.59
C LYS A 192 -12.22 2.95 9.84
N GLU A 193 -12.77 1.82 10.28
CA GLU A 193 -13.60 1.74 11.49
C GLU A 193 -12.79 2.04 12.74
N ALA A 194 -11.61 1.42 12.89
CA ALA A 194 -10.71 1.65 14.02
C ALA A 194 -10.25 3.13 14.10
N LEU A 195 -10.03 3.76 12.95
CA LEU A 195 -9.60 5.16 12.89
C LEU A 195 -10.73 6.17 13.10
N ALA A 196 -11.99 5.78 12.91
CA ALA A 196 -13.12 6.70 13.05
C ALA A 196 -13.21 7.37 14.44
N GLN A 197 -12.64 6.74 15.48
CA GLN A 197 -12.61 7.24 16.86
C GLN A 197 -11.18 7.48 17.40
N SER A 198 -10.15 7.34 16.56
CA SER A 198 -8.75 7.47 16.98
C SER A 198 -8.31 8.94 16.99
N SER A 199 -7.58 9.33 18.04
CA SER A 199 -6.95 10.66 18.14
C SER A 199 -5.85 10.87 17.12
N LEU A 200 -5.30 9.79 16.53
CA LEU A 200 -4.34 9.85 15.45
C LEU A 200 -4.86 10.67 14.24
N THR A 201 -6.17 10.63 13.98
CA THR A 201 -6.81 11.41 12.90
C THR A 201 -6.77 12.92 13.10
N GLU A 202 -6.39 13.40 14.29
CA GLU A 202 -6.21 14.82 14.61
C GLU A 202 -4.76 15.29 14.41
N SER A 203 -3.82 14.38 14.18
CA SER A 203 -2.42 14.72 13.99
C SER A 203 -2.19 15.49 12.69
N GLN A 204 -1.15 16.34 12.65
CA GLN A 204 -0.74 17.01 11.42
C GLN A 204 -0.40 16.02 10.30
N TYR A 205 0.11 14.83 10.63
CA TYR A 205 0.44 13.80 9.65
C TYR A 205 -0.81 13.15 9.04
N ALA A 206 -1.86 12.95 9.83
CA ALA A 206 -3.16 12.52 9.31
C ALA A 206 -3.79 13.59 8.41
N LEU A 207 -3.65 14.87 8.76
CA LEU A 207 -4.09 15.98 7.92
C LEU A 207 -3.34 16.03 6.58
N ASN A 208 -2.03 15.77 6.58
CA ASN A 208 -1.25 15.67 5.35
C ASN A 208 -1.76 14.55 4.43
N GLU A 209 -2.11 13.37 4.97
CA GLU A 209 -2.77 12.33 4.16
C GLU A 209 -4.16 12.78 3.69
N ALA A 210 -4.90 13.56 4.48
CA ALA A 210 -6.21 14.04 4.04
C ALA A 210 -6.12 15.00 2.83
N TYR A 211 -5.07 15.82 2.75
CA TYR A 211 -4.83 16.69 1.60
C TYR A 211 -4.65 15.91 0.31
N THR A 212 -4.14 14.68 0.34
CA THR A 212 -3.99 13.86 -0.88
C THR A 212 -5.32 13.41 -1.48
N ALA A 213 -6.45 13.63 -0.78
CA ALA A 213 -7.78 13.38 -1.32
C ALA A 213 -8.33 14.53 -2.19
N PHE A 214 -7.63 15.68 -2.26
CA PHE A 214 -8.09 16.85 -2.98
C PHE A 214 -7.12 17.21 -4.11
N PRO A 215 -7.62 17.83 -5.21
CA PRO A 215 -6.77 18.44 -6.23
C PRO A 215 -5.76 19.41 -5.63
N GLU A 216 -4.55 19.44 -6.16
CA GLU A 216 -3.46 20.28 -5.65
C GLU A 216 -3.83 21.76 -5.74
N SER A 217 -4.52 22.15 -6.83
CA SER A 217 -5.05 23.51 -7.00
C SER A 217 -6.00 23.93 -5.87
N LEU A 218 -6.79 22.98 -5.35
CA LEU A 218 -7.72 23.22 -4.25
C LEU A 218 -6.99 23.30 -2.92
N VAL A 219 -6.01 22.41 -2.68
CA VAL A 219 -5.17 22.41 -1.47
C VAL A 219 -4.43 23.74 -1.36
N ASN A 220 -3.76 24.18 -2.43
CA ASN A 220 -2.98 25.42 -2.45
C ASN A 220 -3.82 26.67 -2.19
N LYS A 221 -5.10 26.67 -2.60
CA LYS A 221 -5.98 27.85 -2.49
C LYS A 221 -6.82 27.85 -1.21
N TYR A 222 -7.23 26.68 -0.73
CA TYR A 222 -8.22 26.51 0.34
C TYR A 222 -7.71 25.62 1.48
N GLU A 223 -6.40 25.57 1.71
CA GLU A 223 -5.76 24.74 2.75
C GLU A 223 -6.44 24.85 4.13
N ALA A 224 -6.70 26.08 4.57
CA ALA A 224 -7.34 26.35 5.86
C ALA A 224 -8.79 25.86 5.92
N ASP A 225 -9.51 25.91 4.80
CA ASP A 225 -10.90 25.45 4.68
C ASP A 225 -10.97 23.92 4.59
N ILE A 226 -9.98 23.30 3.95
CA ILE A 226 -9.85 21.83 3.95
C ILE A 226 -9.51 21.35 5.37
N ARG A 227 -8.62 22.05 6.09
CA ARG A 227 -8.33 21.73 7.50
C ARG A 227 -9.59 21.78 8.38
N SER A 228 -10.51 22.71 8.12
CA SER A 228 -11.79 22.82 8.83
C SER A 228 -12.92 21.98 8.21
N HIS A 229 -12.63 21.16 7.18
CA HIS A 229 -13.63 20.36 6.48
C HIS A 229 -14.35 19.42 7.45
N ARG A 230 -15.69 19.39 7.36
CA ARG A 230 -16.55 18.64 8.29
C ARG A 230 -16.21 17.14 8.38
N LEU A 231 -15.70 16.55 7.29
CA LEU A 231 -15.31 15.14 7.21
C LEU A 231 -13.80 14.92 7.26
N ILE A 232 -13.01 15.90 7.69
CA ILE A 232 -11.54 15.84 7.56
C ILE A 232 -10.94 14.59 8.22
N LYS A 233 -11.46 14.19 9.38
CA LYS A 233 -11.01 12.98 10.09
C LYS A 233 -11.33 11.69 9.32
N GLN A 234 -12.51 11.61 8.71
CA GLN A 234 -12.93 10.45 7.92
C GLN A 234 -12.13 10.35 6.60
N ILE A 235 -11.84 11.49 5.98
CA ILE A 235 -10.99 11.58 4.79
C ILE A 235 -9.58 11.13 5.16
N ALA A 236 -9.01 11.66 6.26
CA ALA A 236 -7.71 11.26 6.78
C ALA A 236 -7.65 9.75 7.05
N ALA A 237 -8.65 9.19 7.75
CA ALA A 237 -8.74 7.76 8.03
C ALA A 237 -8.73 6.92 6.75
N THR A 238 -9.47 7.33 5.73
CA THR A 238 -9.51 6.65 4.43
C THR A 238 -8.17 6.71 3.71
N GLN A 239 -7.55 7.89 3.64
CA GLN A 239 -6.26 8.07 2.97
C GLN A 239 -5.15 7.33 3.69
N MET A 240 -5.06 7.41 5.03
CA MET A 240 -4.12 6.64 5.85
C MET A 240 -4.26 5.13 5.65
N SER A 241 -5.50 4.61 5.64
CA SER A 241 -5.78 3.19 5.44
C SER A 241 -5.33 2.72 4.05
N ASN A 242 -5.63 3.51 3.01
CA ASN A 242 -5.15 3.25 1.65
C ASN A 242 -3.62 3.26 1.61
N SER A 243 -3.01 4.32 2.13
CA SER A 243 -1.57 4.56 2.14
C SER A 243 -0.78 3.41 2.77
N LEU A 244 -1.22 2.95 3.96
CA LEU A 244 -0.63 1.81 4.66
C LEU A 244 -0.73 0.52 3.83
N ILE A 245 -1.93 0.16 3.38
CA ILE A 245 -2.17 -1.10 2.68
C ILE A 245 -1.45 -1.12 1.33
N HIS A 246 -1.45 -0.01 0.61
CA HIS A 246 -0.82 0.10 -0.71
C HIS A 246 0.70 -0.05 -0.67
N ARG A 247 1.36 0.48 0.38
CA ARG A 247 2.83 0.49 0.49
C ARG A 247 3.36 -0.67 1.34
N VAL A 248 2.70 -0.99 2.45
CA VAL A 248 3.19 -2.00 3.41
C VAL A 248 2.59 -3.39 3.16
N GLY A 249 1.42 -3.45 2.54
CA GLY A 249 0.76 -4.69 2.12
C GLY A 249 -0.43 -5.10 2.98
N VAL A 250 -1.19 -6.08 2.49
CA VAL A 250 -2.48 -6.53 3.08
C VAL A 250 -2.32 -7.06 4.51
N THR A 251 -1.18 -7.69 4.83
CA THR A 251 -0.88 -8.25 6.16
C THR A 251 -0.19 -7.25 7.11
N ALA A 252 -0.07 -5.96 6.74
CA ALA A 252 0.69 -4.97 7.50
C ALA A 252 0.29 -4.90 8.98
N VAL A 253 -1.02 -4.80 9.23
CA VAL A 253 -1.60 -4.76 10.58
C VAL A 253 -1.35 -6.06 11.33
N GLN A 254 -1.68 -7.21 10.72
CA GLN A 254 -1.47 -8.52 11.33
C GLN A 254 -0.03 -8.70 11.80
N ARG A 255 0.94 -8.32 10.96
CA ARG A 255 2.36 -8.46 11.26
C ARG A 255 2.82 -7.61 12.43
N MET A 256 2.20 -6.44 12.63
CA MET A 256 2.51 -5.58 13.78
C MET A 256 1.81 -6.08 15.05
N ILE A 257 0.60 -6.62 14.94
CA ILE A 257 -0.11 -7.28 16.05
C ILE A 257 0.66 -8.52 16.53
N ASP A 258 1.23 -9.31 15.63
CA ASP A 258 2.10 -10.45 15.99
C ASP A 258 3.32 -10.00 16.84
N GLY A 259 3.72 -8.73 16.73
CA GLY A 259 4.75 -8.09 17.54
C GLY A 259 4.25 -7.33 18.78
N GLY A 260 2.95 -7.44 19.11
CA GLY A 260 2.32 -6.81 20.26
C GLY A 260 1.76 -5.39 20.03
N ALA A 261 1.72 -4.92 18.79
CA ALA A 261 1.14 -3.61 18.47
C ALA A 261 -0.39 -3.65 18.35
N ASN A 262 -1.04 -2.50 18.49
CA ASN A 262 -2.42 -2.30 18.04
C ASN A 262 -2.48 -1.55 16.68
N ILE A 263 -3.69 -1.34 16.15
CA ILE A 263 -3.92 -0.66 14.86
C ILE A 263 -3.38 0.78 14.89
N GLU A 264 -3.64 1.53 15.95
CA GLU A 264 -3.21 2.93 16.08
C GLU A 264 -1.68 3.05 16.12
N GLN A 265 -1.00 2.18 16.87
CA GLN A 265 0.45 2.10 16.90
C GLN A 265 1.03 1.67 15.54
N THR A 266 0.34 0.77 14.84
CA THR A 266 0.74 0.36 13.49
C THR A 266 0.70 1.55 12.52
N LEU A 267 -0.36 2.35 12.55
CA LEU A 267 -0.47 3.53 11.71
C LEU A 267 0.48 4.65 12.14
N ALA A 268 0.67 4.89 13.44
CA ALA A 268 1.61 5.89 13.92
C ALA A 268 3.06 5.54 13.52
N SER A 269 3.47 4.27 13.68
CA SER A 269 4.80 3.82 13.21
C SER A 269 4.94 3.93 11.70
N TYR A 270 3.89 3.59 10.95
CA TYR A 270 3.86 3.76 9.50
C TYR A 270 4.03 5.23 9.10
N LEU A 271 3.25 6.15 9.66
CA LEU A 271 3.35 7.57 9.35
C LEU A 271 4.74 8.14 9.68
N ALA A 272 5.31 7.77 10.83
CA ALA A 272 6.66 8.19 11.20
C ALA A 272 7.68 7.71 10.16
N VAL A 273 7.70 6.41 9.86
CA VAL A 273 8.67 5.80 8.94
C VAL A 273 8.48 6.28 7.50
N LYS A 274 7.23 6.42 7.03
CA LYS A 274 6.89 6.93 5.71
C LYS A 274 7.53 8.30 5.47
N ASN A 275 7.44 9.19 6.46
CA ASN A 275 7.99 10.54 6.41
C ASN A 275 9.52 10.54 6.58
N ILE A 276 10.07 9.78 7.54
CA ILE A 276 11.52 9.64 7.74
C ILE A 276 12.22 9.18 6.44
N LEU A 277 11.63 8.20 5.75
CA LEU A 277 12.20 7.60 4.55
C LEU A 277 11.77 8.29 3.25
N LYS A 278 10.92 9.32 3.31
CA LYS A 278 10.31 9.99 2.14
C LYS A 278 9.78 9.01 1.10
N THR A 279 9.03 8.02 1.59
CA THR A 279 8.63 6.86 0.80
C THR A 279 7.79 7.25 -0.42
N ASP A 280 6.98 8.31 -0.33
CA ASP A 280 6.13 8.75 -1.43
C ASP A 280 6.93 9.18 -2.67
N GLU A 281 8.01 9.93 -2.46
CA GLU A 281 8.91 10.35 -3.54
C GLU A 281 9.54 9.12 -4.20
N LEU A 282 10.12 8.23 -3.39
CA LEU A 282 10.79 7.03 -3.90
C LEU A 282 9.81 6.11 -4.65
N TRP A 283 8.59 5.96 -4.15
CA TRP A 283 7.56 5.13 -4.80
C TRP A 283 7.12 5.73 -6.14
N ALA A 284 6.90 7.04 -6.18
CA ALA A 284 6.55 7.76 -7.39
C ALA A 284 7.65 7.72 -8.45
N GLU A 285 8.92 7.78 -8.06
CA GLU A 285 10.06 7.63 -8.97
C GLU A 285 10.12 6.23 -9.59
N ILE A 286 9.87 5.16 -8.82
CA ILE A 286 9.78 3.79 -9.34
C ILE A 286 8.61 3.64 -10.30
N ASP A 287 7.46 4.26 -10.00
CA ASP A 287 6.28 4.21 -10.86
C ASP A 287 6.47 4.95 -12.19
N ASN A 288 7.11 6.11 -12.15
CA ASN A 288 7.33 6.96 -13.32
C ASN A 288 8.56 6.54 -14.14
N SER A 289 9.33 5.56 -13.66
CA SER A 289 10.48 5.02 -14.37
C SER A 289 10.05 4.31 -15.66
N LYS A 290 10.44 4.91 -16.78
CA LYS A 290 10.14 4.37 -18.11
C LYS A 290 11.03 3.15 -18.37
N GLN A 291 10.54 2.21 -19.18
CA GLN A 291 11.30 1.06 -19.72
C GLN A 291 11.64 -0.07 -18.72
N LEU A 292 11.11 -0.04 -17.49
CA LEU A 292 11.30 -1.16 -16.55
C LEU A 292 10.48 -2.39 -16.94
N THR A 293 11.09 -3.57 -16.79
CA THR A 293 10.31 -4.81 -16.78
C THR A 293 9.47 -4.87 -15.51
N HIS A 294 8.31 -5.53 -15.58
CA HIS A 294 7.44 -5.67 -14.41
C HIS A 294 8.15 -6.38 -13.24
N GLU A 295 8.97 -7.38 -13.54
CA GLU A 295 9.74 -8.12 -12.53
C GLU A 295 10.75 -7.24 -11.79
N LEU A 296 11.49 -6.41 -12.54
CA LEU A 296 12.42 -5.46 -11.96
C LEU A 296 11.70 -4.43 -11.08
N GLN A 297 10.57 -3.89 -11.56
CA GLN A 297 9.77 -2.94 -10.80
C GLN A 297 9.25 -3.54 -9.49
N VAL A 298 8.77 -4.79 -9.52
CA VAL A 298 8.35 -5.55 -8.34
C VAL A 298 9.50 -5.74 -7.35
N LYS A 299 10.69 -6.09 -7.84
CA LYS A 299 11.89 -6.23 -6.99
C LYS A 299 12.24 -4.92 -6.28
N MET A 300 12.17 -3.79 -6.99
CA MET A 300 12.40 -2.46 -6.41
C MET A 300 11.36 -2.13 -5.33
N PHE A 301 10.07 -2.39 -5.56
CA PHE A 301 9.04 -2.19 -4.54
C PHE A 301 9.26 -3.07 -3.31
N PHE A 302 9.72 -4.33 -3.48
CA PHE A 302 10.03 -5.17 -2.33
C PHE A 302 11.21 -4.67 -1.50
N ALA A 303 12.22 -4.06 -2.12
CA ALA A 303 13.32 -3.44 -1.37
C ALA A 303 12.81 -2.31 -0.46
N VAL A 304 11.97 -1.41 -1.00
CA VAL A 304 11.35 -0.32 -0.24
C VAL A 304 10.40 -0.85 0.84
N GLN A 305 9.52 -1.78 0.48
CA GLN A 305 8.56 -2.40 1.40
C GLN A 305 9.25 -3.17 2.52
N GLY A 306 10.37 -3.84 2.23
CA GLY A 306 11.20 -4.53 3.21
C GLY A 306 11.79 -3.57 4.24
N LEU A 307 12.31 -2.42 3.80
CA LEU A 307 12.79 -1.37 4.70
C LEU A 307 11.66 -0.79 5.54
N LEU A 308 10.55 -0.36 4.92
CA LEU A 308 9.36 0.14 5.62
C LEU A 308 8.94 -0.78 6.76
N ARG A 309 8.74 -2.08 6.46
CA ARG A 309 8.32 -3.09 7.44
C ARG A 309 9.33 -3.26 8.58
N ARG A 310 10.65 -3.22 8.29
CA ARG A 310 11.70 -3.36 9.31
C ARG A 310 11.77 -2.13 10.20
N SER A 311 11.75 -0.94 9.62
CA SER A 311 11.77 0.34 10.34
C SER A 311 10.53 0.54 11.20
N MET A 312 9.33 0.15 10.73
CA MET A 312 8.11 0.23 11.54
C MET A 312 8.22 -0.60 12.83
N ARG A 313 8.75 -1.83 12.72
CA ARG A 313 8.99 -2.69 13.89
C ARG A 313 10.05 -2.10 14.83
N LEU A 314 11.09 -1.48 14.29
CA LEU A 314 12.12 -0.81 15.08
C LEU A 314 11.52 0.33 15.92
N ILE A 315 10.78 1.24 15.28
CA ILE A 315 10.12 2.38 15.94
C ILE A 315 9.15 1.88 17.02
N LEU A 316 8.33 0.87 16.71
CA LEU A 316 7.43 0.27 17.70
C LEU A 316 8.19 -0.23 18.94
N ARG A 317 9.28 -1.00 18.72
CA ARG A 317 10.09 -1.57 19.82
C ARG A 317 10.70 -0.49 20.70
N GLN A 318 11.15 0.62 20.11
CA GLN A 318 11.79 1.73 20.81
C GLN A 318 10.78 2.63 21.55
N SER A 319 9.54 2.69 21.07
CA SER A 319 8.54 3.65 21.56
C SER A 319 7.82 3.21 22.85
N HIS A 320 8.11 2.01 23.39
CA HIS A 320 7.51 1.48 24.63
C HIS A 320 5.98 1.63 24.74
N GLY A 321 5.26 1.58 23.61
CA GLY A 321 3.81 1.66 23.54
C GLY A 321 3.21 3.03 23.18
N ASN A 322 3.99 4.12 23.16
CA ASN A 322 3.50 5.42 22.67
C ASN A 322 4.41 5.98 21.58
N ILE A 323 3.91 6.05 20.34
CA ILE A 323 4.70 6.46 19.18
C ILE A 323 4.52 7.95 18.94
N ASP A 324 5.54 8.73 19.30
CA ASP A 324 5.64 10.15 18.95
C ASP A 324 6.11 10.30 17.50
N ILE A 325 5.18 10.55 16.58
CA ILE A 325 5.47 10.65 15.15
C ILE A 325 6.44 11.81 14.87
N GLU A 326 6.21 12.98 15.46
CA GLU A 326 7.02 14.17 15.21
C GLU A 326 8.41 14.04 15.83
N GLY A 327 8.50 13.52 17.06
CA GLY A 327 9.77 13.26 17.72
C GLY A 327 10.64 12.25 16.96
N ASN A 328 10.05 11.18 16.45
CA ASN A 328 10.77 10.19 15.64
C ASN A 328 11.26 10.81 14.31
N ILE A 329 10.46 11.64 13.65
CA ILE A 329 10.87 12.32 12.41
C ILE A 329 12.05 13.26 12.70
N LYS A 330 11.93 14.14 13.71
CA LYS A 330 12.99 15.07 14.12
C LYS A 330 14.29 14.34 14.47
N ARG A 331 14.20 13.16 15.09
CA ARG A 331 15.35 12.34 15.46
C ARG A 331 16.04 11.73 14.25
N TYR A 332 15.29 11.14 13.32
CA TYR A 332 15.88 10.25 12.31
C TYR A 332 16.02 10.86 10.91
N GLU A 333 15.18 11.82 10.51
CA GLU A 333 15.10 12.26 9.10
C GLU A 333 16.44 12.75 8.56
N ALA A 334 17.12 13.65 9.27
CA ALA A 334 18.39 14.21 8.80
C ALA A 334 19.49 13.14 8.64
N GLY A 335 19.59 12.22 9.61
CA GLY A 335 20.59 11.16 9.58
C GLY A 335 20.30 10.08 8.53
N VAL A 336 19.03 9.76 8.31
CA VAL A 336 18.60 8.87 7.23
C VAL A 336 18.92 9.50 5.87
N ASN A 337 18.61 10.78 5.66
CA ASN A 337 18.95 11.48 4.42
C ASN A 337 20.47 11.49 4.17
N PHE A 338 21.26 11.70 5.22
CA PHE A 338 22.72 11.59 5.16
C PHE A 338 23.16 10.18 4.75
N PHE A 339 22.60 9.13 5.36
CA PHE A 339 22.92 7.75 5.03
C PHE A 339 22.64 7.43 3.55
N PHE A 340 21.44 7.73 3.06
CA PHE A 340 21.07 7.42 1.67
C PHE A 340 21.90 8.20 0.64
N SER A 341 22.36 9.41 0.99
CA SER A 341 23.21 10.22 0.13
C SER A 341 24.67 9.73 0.09
N ASN A 342 25.14 9.03 1.14
CA ASN A 342 26.55 8.65 1.31
C ASN A 342 26.79 7.14 1.35
N ILE A 343 25.76 6.31 1.15
CA ILE A 343 25.84 4.85 1.34
C ILE A 343 27.01 4.19 0.59
N GLY A 344 27.28 4.60 -0.64
CA GLY A 344 28.35 4.02 -1.46
C GLY A 344 29.77 4.25 -0.92
N SER A 345 29.98 5.27 -0.10
CA SER A 345 31.24 5.51 0.60
C SER A 345 31.28 4.90 2.00
N LEU A 346 30.12 4.69 2.63
CA LEU A 346 30.00 4.12 3.97
C LEU A 346 30.20 2.60 3.99
N LEU A 347 29.61 1.89 3.02
CA LEU A 347 29.71 0.43 2.93
C LEU A 347 31.16 -0.04 2.74
N GLN A 348 31.50 -1.16 3.38
CA GLN A 348 32.81 -1.80 3.30
C GLN A 348 32.69 -3.19 2.65
N ASP A 349 33.80 -3.65 2.07
CA ASP A 349 34.02 -5.03 1.63
C ASP A 349 32.82 -5.63 0.84
N GLU A 350 32.32 -6.78 1.30
CA GLU A 350 31.25 -7.57 0.66
C GLU A 350 29.90 -6.83 0.62
N GLU A 351 29.58 -5.98 1.61
CA GLU A 351 28.34 -5.20 1.59
C GLU A 351 28.38 -4.15 0.47
N LYS A 352 29.56 -3.55 0.23
CA LYS A 352 29.76 -2.61 -0.87
C LYS A 352 29.64 -3.30 -2.23
N GLU A 353 30.24 -4.48 -2.38
CA GLU A 353 30.13 -5.29 -3.61
C GLU A 353 28.68 -5.73 -3.87
N SER A 354 27.97 -6.18 -2.83
CA SER A 354 26.56 -6.56 -2.90
C SER A 354 25.67 -5.38 -3.29
N TRP A 355 25.86 -4.22 -2.67
CA TRP A 355 25.14 -3.00 -3.04
C TRP A 355 25.43 -2.60 -4.49
N GLN A 356 26.70 -2.55 -4.90
CA GLN A 356 27.07 -2.19 -6.27
C GLN A 356 26.51 -3.16 -7.29
N SER A 357 26.51 -4.47 -7.02
CA SER A 357 25.90 -5.47 -7.90
C SER A 357 24.41 -5.24 -8.12
N ILE A 358 23.68 -4.82 -7.08
CA ILE A 358 22.24 -4.50 -7.19
C ILE A 358 22.05 -3.21 -8.00
N VAL A 359 22.90 -2.20 -7.77
CA VAL A 359 22.88 -0.96 -8.56
C VAL A 359 23.13 -1.27 -10.04
N ASP A 360 24.14 -2.06 -10.36
CA ASP A 360 24.49 -2.44 -11.73
C ASP A 360 23.36 -3.22 -12.41
N GLU A 361 22.69 -4.13 -11.68
CA GLU A 361 21.50 -4.84 -12.17
C GLU A 361 20.37 -3.88 -12.52
N TYR A 362 20.07 -2.93 -11.63
CA TYR A 362 19.00 -1.94 -11.82
C TYR A 362 19.31 -1.02 -13.01
N VAL A 363 20.54 -0.52 -13.12
CA VAL A 363 20.99 0.32 -14.23
C VAL A 363 20.96 -0.45 -15.55
N ALA A 364 21.41 -1.71 -15.57
CA ALA A 364 21.32 -2.58 -16.74
C ALA A 364 19.87 -2.82 -17.18
N GLY A 365 18.93 -2.80 -16.23
CA GLY A 365 17.49 -2.87 -16.47
C GLY A 365 16.83 -1.55 -16.87
N GLY A 366 17.59 -0.47 -17.05
CA GLY A 366 17.10 0.84 -17.50
C GLY A 366 16.67 1.81 -16.40
N VAL A 367 16.92 1.49 -15.12
CA VAL A 367 16.68 2.40 -14.00
C VAL A 367 17.72 3.53 -14.04
N GLU A 368 17.30 4.77 -13.79
CA GLU A 368 18.23 5.90 -13.64
C GLU A 368 19.17 5.65 -12.44
N GLU A 369 20.46 5.99 -12.58
CA GLU A 369 21.50 5.59 -11.63
C GLU A 369 21.25 6.13 -10.21
N SER A 370 20.76 7.36 -10.06
CA SER A 370 20.45 7.93 -8.74
C SER A 370 19.31 7.18 -8.05
N LEU A 371 18.26 6.80 -8.79
CA LEU A 371 17.18 5.97 -8.27
C LEU A 371 17.67 4.55 -7.93
N ALA A 372 18.47 3.94 -8.82
CA ALA A 372 19.05 2.62 -8.60
C ALA A 372 19.86 2.56 -7.29
N LYS A 373 20.72 3.55 -7.05
CA LYS A 373 21.51 3.70 -5.81
C LYS A 373 20.63 3.79 -4.57
N ARG A 374 19.59 4.64 -4.60
CA ARG A 374 18.65 4.83 -3.48
C ARG A 374 17.85 3.58 -3.18
N VAL A 375 17.32 2.89 -4.18
CA VAL A 375 16.53 1.66 -3.98
C VAL A 375 17.42 0.51 -3.53
N ALA A 376 18.62 0.36 -4.08
CA ALA A 376 19.59 -0.63 -3.61
C ALA A 376 19.97 -0.39 -2.13
N ALA A 377 20.08 0.87 -1.73
CA ALA A 377 20.37 1.26 -0.35
C ALA A 377 19.28 0.83 0.65
N CYS A 378 18.03 0.61 0.20
CA CYS A 378 16.95 0.16 1.08
C CYS A 378 17.24 -1.18 1.76
N ASN A 379 18.08 -2.03 1.15
CA ASN A 379 18.48 -3.31 1.74
C ASN A 379 19.33 -3.12 3.00
N PHE A 380 20.10 -2.02 3.06
CA PHE A 380 21.02 -1.66 4.15
C PHE A 380 20.46 -0.58 5.08
N GLY A 381 19.39 0.12 4.67
CA GLY A 381 18.86 1.33 5.31
C GLY A 381 18.42 1.19 6.77
N LEU A 382 18.26 -0.03 7.30
CA LEU A 382 17.97 -0.21 8.72
C LEU A 382 19.16 0.23 9.60
N ALA A 383 20.40 0.06 9.12
CA ALA A 383 21.61 0.49 9.81
C ALA A 383 21.64 1.99 10.08
N ALA A 384 20.98 2.80 9.25
CA ALA A 384 20.87 4.25 9.47
C ALA A 384 20.27 4.57 10.85
N PHE A 385 19.27 3.82 11.29
CA PHE A 385 18.63 4.07 12.59
C PHE A 385 19.59 3.74 13.75
N ASP A 386 20.30 2.62 13.67
CA ASP A 386 21.29 2.22 14.69
C ASP A 386 22.45 3.23 14.76
N ILE A 387 22.93 3.72 13.61
CA ILE A 387 23.97 4.75 13.52
C ILE A 387 23.50 6.03 14.21
N ILE A 388 22.26 6.46 13.95
CA ILE A 388 21.70 7.68 14.54
C ILE A 388 21.54 7.51 16.04
N ASP A 389 21.07 6.36 16.51
CA ASP A 389 20.96 6.07 17.95
C ASP A 389 22.32 6.06 18.65
N ALA A 390 23.34 5.46 18.03
CA ALA A 390 24.71 5.49 18.53
C ALA A 390 25.28 6.93 18.55
N HIS A 391 25.01 7.71 17.50
CA HIS A 391 25.46 9.10 17.39
C HIS A 391 24.89 9.98 18.51
N TYR A 392 23.60 9.84 18.81
CA TYR A 392 22.96 10.57 19.90
C TYR A 392 23.44 10.14 21.30
N ALA A 393 24.12 9.01 21.43
CA ALA A 393 24.71 8.55 22.70
C ALA A 393 26.11 9.14 22.97
N ILE A 394 26.70 9.85 22.00
CA ILE A 394 28.07 10.41 22.08
C ILE A 394 27.98 11.94 22.16
N GLU A 395 28.80 12.56 23.01
CA GLU A 395 28.92 14.01 23.08
C GLU A 395 29.90 14.53 22.01
N ASN A 396 29.51 15.55 21.24
CA ASN A 396 30.36 16.29 20.29
C ASN A 396 31.03 15.46 19.16
N GLY A 397 30.32 14.51 18.57
CA GLY A 397 30.78 13.79 17.36
C GLY A 397 30.15 14.33 16.07
N GLU A 398 30.77 14.06 14.92
CA GLU A 398 30.12 14.22 13.61
C GLU A 398 29.40 12.93 13.20
N LEU A 399 28.27 13.05 12.50
CA LEU A 399 27.51 11.87 12.05
C LEU A 399 28.32 11.02 11.06
N SER A 400 29.16 11.66 10.24
CA SER A 400 30.12 11.00 9.35
C SER A 400 31.02 10.03 10.12
N ASP A 401 31.68 10.50 11.17
CA ASP A 401 32.60 9.70 11.97
C ASP A 401 31.90 8.50 12.62
N THR A 402 30.70 8.72 13.17
CA THR A 402 29.89 7.61 13.74
C THR A 402 29.49 6.60 12.68
N SER A 403 29.12 7.06 11.48
CA SER A 403 28.72 6.19 10.36
C SER A 403 29.89 5.34 9.86
N GLU A 404 31.05 5.94 9.67
CA GLU A 404 32.28 5.24 9.25
C GLU A 404 32.70 4.20 10.29
N LEU A 405 32.74 4.59 11.56
CA LEU A 405 33.10 3.67 12.65
C LEU A 405 32.11 2.51 12.75
N TYR A 406 30.81 2.77 12.61
CA TYR A 406 29.78 1.73 12.64
C TYR A 406 30.04 0.65 11.58
N PHE A 407 30.29 1.04 10.33
CA PHE A 407 30.56 0.08 9.25
C PHE A 407 31.90 -0.63 9.37
N VAL A 408 32.94 0.04 9.88
CA VAL A 408 34.23 -0.60 10.19
C VAL A 408 34.05 -1.67 11.27
N VAL A 409 33.39 -1.35 12.38
CA VAL A 409 33.13 -2.31 13.45
C VAL A 409 32.23 -3.45 12.97
N ARG A 410 31.19 -3.14 12.18
CA ARG A 410 30.29 -4.13 11.58
C ARG A 410 31.04 -5.14 10.71
N SER A 411 31.96 -4.67 9.86
CA SER A 411 32.82 -5.52 9.03
C SER A 411 33.75 -6.39 9.89
N ILE A 412 34.45 -5.81 10.87
CA ILE A 412 35.38 -6.55 11.76
C ILE A 412 34.67 -7.66 12.54
N LEU A 413 33.46 -7.39 13.03
CA LEU A 413 32.68 -8.36 13.81
C LEU A 413 31.99 -9.43 12.94
N GLY A 414 32.03 -9.31 11.61
CA GLY A 414 31.29 -10.20 10.71
C GLY A 414 29.77 -10.07 10.86
N CYS A 415 29.32 -8.92 11.35
CA CYS A 415 27.92 -8.62 11.63
C CYS A 415 27.22 -8.11 10.37
N GLN A 416 27.16 -8.91 9.32
CA GLN A 416 26.37 -8.62 8.12
C GLN A 416 24.93 -9.13 8.37
N TRP A 417 24.01 -8.24 8.77
CA TRP A 417 22.60 -8.56 9.09
C TRP A 417 21.66 -8.15 7.96
#